data_AF-A0A945ZT62-F1
#
_entry.id   AF-A0A945ZT62-F1
#
_cell.length_a   1.000
_cell.length_b   1.000
_cell.length_c   1.000
_cell.angle_alpha   90.00
_cell.angle_beta   90.00
_cell.angle_gamma   90.00
#
_symmetry.space_group_name_H-M   'P 1'
#
loop_
_entity.id
_entity.type
_entity.pdbx_description
1 polymer ?
#
loop_
_entity_poly.entity_id
_entity_poly.type
_entity_poly.pdbx_seq_one_letter_code
_entity_poly.pdbx_strand_id
1 'polypeptide(L)' 'MSNPKKSRVRHLLKAFTWRLIASGTTFLLAWFFFQDDAQAVQKATSIAFAESVLKMGLYYFHERAWYRYGKLGRDAK' A
#
# COMPACT_ATOMS: atom_id res chain seq x y z
N MET A 1 -29.18 17.51 -1.91
CA MET A 1 -29.05 16.04 -1.93
C MET A 1 -27.66 15.64 -2.44
N SER A 2 -26.69 15.42 -1.54
CA SER A 2 -25.35 14.90 -1.91
C SER A 2 -25.46 13.40 -2.21
N ASN A 3 -25.46 13.06 -3.49
CA ASN A 3 -25.67 11.71 -4.01
C ASN A 3 -24.60 10.72 -3.46
N PRO A 4 -24.95 9.73 -2.61
CA PRO A 4 -23.99 8.85 -1.92
C PRO A 4 -23.16 7.97 -2.87
N LYS A 5 -23.57 7.84 -4.14
CA LYS A 5 -22.84 7.10 -5.16
C LYS A 5 -21.52 7.77 -5.59
N LYS A 6 -21.42 9.11 -5.55
CA LYS A 6 -20.18 9.83 -5.94
C LYS A 6 -19.04 9.64 -4.91
N SER A 7 -19.36 9.41 -3.64
CA SER A 7 -18.37 9.26 -2.56
C SER A 7 -17.57 7.95 -2.71
N ARG A 8 -18.24 6.81 -2.91
CA ARG A 8 -17.56 5.49 -3.02
C ARG A 8 -16.59 5.41 -4.21
N VAL A 9 -16.97 5.95 -5.37
CA VAL A 9 -16.10 5.96 -6.56
C VAL A 9 -14.88 6.86 -6.35
N ARG A 10 -15.03 8.00 -5.67
CA ARG A 10 -13.90 8.87 -5.30
C ARG A 10 -12.92 8.17 -4.35
N HIS A 11 -13.41 7.43 -3.36
CA HIS A 11 -12.55 6.68 -2.44
C HIS A 11 -11.78 5.55 -3.14
N LEU A 12 -12.43 4.83 -4.06
CA LEU A 12 -11.77 3.79 -4.87
C LEU A 12 -10.71 4.39 -5.82
N LEU A 13 -11.05 5.47 -6.53
CA LEU A 13 -10.08 6.19 -7.36
C LEU A 13 -8.89 6.69 -6.53
N LYS A 14 -9.15 7.28 -5.36
CA LYS A 14 -8.10 7.75 -4.47
C LYS A 14 -7.19 6.61 -4.00
N ALA A 15 -7.75 5.46 -3.63
CA ALA A 15 -6.97 4.28 -3.24
C ALA A 15 -6.16 3.70 -4.42
N PHE A 16 -6.72 3.74 -5.63
CA PHE A 16 -6.04 3.27 -6.83
C PHE A 16 -4.88 4.20 -7.23
N THR A 17 -5.11 5.52 -7.22
CA THR A 17 -4.06 6.52 -7.41
C THR A 17 -2.94 6.35 -6.38
N TRP A 18 -3.30 6.11 -5.11
CA TRP A 18 -2.31 5.90 -4.06
C TRP A 18 -1.51 4.62 -4.24
N ARG A 19 -2.12 3.56 -4.75
CA ARG A 19 -1.42 2.32 -5.13
C ARG A 19 -0.50 2.51 -6.32
N LEU A 20 -0.93 3.23 -7.36
CA LEU A 20 -0.10 3.51 -8.54
C LEU A 20 1.12 4.37 -8.18
N ILE A 21 0.91 5.40 -7.36
CA ILE A 21 2.01 6.26 -6.90
C ILE A 21 2.98 5.43 -6.06
N ALA A 22 2.50 4.67 -5.08
CA ALA A 22 3.36 3.84 -4.25
C ALA A 22 4.20 2.85 -5.06
N SER A 23 3.58 2.06 -5.94
CA SER A 23 4.30 1.12 -6.79
C SER A 23 5.28 1.82 -7.74
N GLY A 24 4.88 2.96 -8.31
CA GLY A 24 5.74 3.76 -9.18
C GLY A 24 6.95 4.34 -8.44
N THR A 25 6.77 4.85 -7.22
CA THR A 25 7.86 5.36 -6.39
C THR A 25 8.86 4.25 -6.05
N THR A 26 8.42 3.06 -5.67
CA THR A 26 9.31 1.93 -5.36
C THR A 26 10.09 1.47 -6.59
N PHE A 27 9.43 1.39 -7.75
CA PHE A 27 10.08 1.03 -9.00
C PHE A 27 11.13 2.08 -9.40
N LEU A 28 10.80 3.37 -9.31
CA LEU A 28 11.72 4.47 -9.60
C LEU A 28 12.90 4.49 -8.62
N LEU A 29 12.65 4.27 -7.32
CA LEU A 29 13.71 4.21 -6.31
C LEU A 29 14.69 3.07 -6.62
N ALA A 30 14.16 1.90 -6.93
CA ALA A 30 14.99 0.76 -7.25
C ALA A 30 15.74 0.94 -8.58
N TRP A 31 15.10 1.48 -9.62
CA TRP A 31 15.79 1.85 -10.86
C TRP A 31 16.94 2.81 -10.57
N PHE A 32 16.70 3.86 -9.77
CA PHE A 32 17.70 4.88 -9.45
C PHE A 32 18.89 4.29 -8.68
N PHE A 33 18.64 3.42 -7.70
CA PHE A 33 19.70 2.76 -6.92
C PHE A 33 20.50 1.73 -7.72
N PHE A 34 19.89 1.05 -8.69
CA PHE A 34 20.54 0.00 -9.49
C PHE A 34 20.87 0.44 -10.92
N GLN A 35 20.93 1.75 -11.23
CA GLN A 35 21.06 2.24 -12.61
C GLN A 35 22.32 1.71 -13.33
N ASP A 36 23.40 1.43 -12.58
CA ASP A 36 24.69 0.93 -13.09
C ASP A 36 24.71 -0.60 -13.28
N ASP A 37 23.65 -1.29 -12.88
CA ASP A 37 23.57 -2.74 -12.82
C ASP A 37 22.71 -3.26 -13.98
N ALA A 38 23.26 -4.12 -14.83
CA ALA A 38 22.52 -4.68 -15.99
C ALA A 38 21.24 -5.45 -15.59
N GLN A 39 21.09 -5.79 -14.31
CA GLN A 39 19.96 -6.51 -13.73
C GLN A 39 18.99 -5.58 -12.95
N ALA A 40 19.09 -4.25 -13.14
CA ALA A 40 18.29 -3.26 -12.42
C ALA A 40 16.78 -3.56 -12.43
N VAL A 41 16.23 -3.99 -13.58
CA VAL A 41 14.80 -4.29 -13.73
C VAL A 41 14.36 -5.47 -12.87
N GLN A 42 15.19 -6.53 -12.78
CA GLN A 42 14.89 -7.69 -11.94
C GLN A 42 14.97 -7.34 -10.45
N LYS A 43 15.98 -6.55 -10.04
CA LYS A 43 16.10 -6.05 -8.66
C LYS A 43 14.95 -5.12 -8.30
N ALA A 44 14.55 -4.21 -9.19
CA ALA A 44 13.41 -3.32 -8.98
C ALA A 44 12.08 -4.07 -8.84
N THR A 45 11.87 -5.10 -9.67
CA THR A 45 10.66 -5.91 -9.63
C THR A 45 10.59 -6.74 -8.34
N SER A 46 11.71 -7.34 -7.93
CA SER A 46 11.76 -8.11 -6.68
C SER A 46 11.56 -7.22 -5.45
N ILE A 47 12.10 -6.00 -5.43
CA ILE A 47 11.86 -5.02 -4.36
C ILE A 47 10.41 -4.59 -4.33
N ALA A 48 9.81 -4.24 -5.47
CA ALA A 48 8.40 -3.87 -5.55
C ALA A 48 7.48 -5.01 -5.07
N PHE A 49 7.79 -6.25 -5.45
CA PHE A 49 7.07 -7.43 -4.99
C PHE A 49 7.22 -7.65 -3.48
N ALA A 50 8.46 -7.59 -2.97
CA ALA A 50 8.74 -7.72 -1.54
C ALA A 50 8.02 -6.62 -0.74
N GLU A 51 8.03 -5.37 -1.20
CA GLU A 51 7.34 -4.26 -0.54
C GLU A 51 5.81 -4.49 -0.51
N SER A 52 5.23 -5.00 -1.59
CA SER A 52 3.80 -5.33 -1.65
C SER A 52 3.43 -6.43 -0.64
N VAL A 53 4.23 -7.51 -0.58
CA VAL A 53 4.05 -8.59 0.40
C VAL A 53 4.26 -8.08 1.83
N LEU A 54 5.28 -7.26 2.06
CA LEU A 54 5.57 -6.68 3.36
C LEU A 54 4.43 -5.75 3.82
N LYS A 55 3.85 -4.95 2.93
CA LYS A 55 2.65 -4.14 3.22
C LYS A 55 1.46 -5.00 3.60
N MET A 56 1.23 -6.13 2.91
CA MET A 56 0.16 -7.06 3.29
C MET A 56 0.42 -7.67 4.67
N GLY A 57 1.64 -8.12 4.94
CA GLY A 57 2.04 -8.64 6.25
C GLY A 57 1.88 -7.59 7.36
N LEU A 58 2.45 -6.40 7.16
CA LEU A 58 2.32 -5.27 8.08
C LEU A 58 0.87 -4.84 8.27
N TYR A 59 0.04 -4.84 7.23
CA TYR A 59 -1.39 -4.53 7.36
C TYR A 59 -2.09 -5.57 8.23
N TYR A 60 -1.84 -6.86 8.01
CA TYR A 60 -2.38 -7.92 8.84
C TYR A 60 -1.91 -7.81 10.30
N PHE A 61 -0.61 -7.59 10.54
CA PHE A 61 -0.07 -7.37 11.88
C PHE A 61 -0.59 -6.09 12.51
N HIS A 62 -0.77 -5.02 11.74
CA HIS A 62 -1.36 -3.76 12.19
C HIS A 62 -2.82 -3.97 12.58
N GLU A 63 -3.65 -4.62 11.76
CA GLU A 63 -5.02 -4.97 12.11
C GLU A 63 -5.08 -5.87 13.35
N ARG A 64 -4.17 -6.85 13.45
CA ARG A 64 -4.09 -7.76 14.60
C ARG A 64 -3.62 -7.06 15.87
N ALA A 65 -2.65 -6.17 15.77
CA ALA A 65 -2.17 -5.33 16.87
C ALA A 65 -3.22 -4.29 17.25
N TRP A 66 -3.95 -3.72 16.30
CA TRP A 66 -5.07 -2.83 16.53
C TRP A 66 -6.21 -3.55 17.24
N TYR A 67 -6.52 -4.79 16.85
CA TYR A 67 -7.50 -5.60 17.54
C TYR A 67 -7.05 -5.99 18.96
N ARG A 68 -5.74 -6.25 19.14
CA ARG A 68 -5.17 -6.69 20.42
C ARG A 68 -4.85 -5.56 21.41
N TYR A 69 -4.50 -4.38 20.93
CA TYR A 69 -4.06 -3.22 21.72
C TYR A 69 -4.95 -1.98 21.55
N GLY A 70 -5.69 -1.88 20.43
CA GLY A 70 -6.61 -0.78 20.12
C GLY A 70 -7.89 -0.90 20.95
N LYS A 71 -7.85 -0.27 22.12
CA LYS A 71 -9.00 -0.01 23.01
C LYS A 71 -9.93 1.10 22.46
N LEU A 72 -10.10 1.23 21.14
CA LEU A 72 -10.85 2.31 20.48
C LEU A 72 -11.91 1.73 19.53
N GLY A 73 -12.91 1.10 20.12
CA GLY A 73 -14.02 0.45 19.39
C GLY A 73 -14.52 -0.84 20.00
N ARG A 74 -14.38 -1.02 21.32
CA ARG A 74 -15.29 -1.90 22.03
C ARG A 74 -16.60 -1.13 22.12
N ASP A 75 -17.40 -1.17 21.04
CA ASP A 75 -18.82 -0.88 21.17
C ASP A 75 -19.29 -1.75 22.32
N ALA A 76 -19.73 -1.06 23.37
CA ALA A 76 -20.42 -1.68 24.47
C ALA A 76 -21.67 -2.32 23.85
N LYS A 77 -21.68 -3.66 23.91
CA LYS A 77 -22.83 -4.56 23.98
C LYS A 77 -24.10 -4.15 23.24
#